data_AF-A0A165MND4-F1
#
_entry.id   AF-A0A165MND4-F1
#
_cell.length_a   1.000
_cell.length_b   1.000
_cell.length_c   1.000
_cell.angle_alpha   90.00
_cell.angle_beta   90.00
_cell.angle_gamma   90.00
#
_symmetry.space_group_name_H-M   'P 1'
#
loop_
_entity.id
_entity.type
_entity.pdbx_description
1 polymer ?
#
loop_
_entity_poly.entity_id
_entity_poly.type
_entity_poly.pdbx_seq_one_letter_code
_entity_poly.pdbx_strand_id
1 'polypeptide(L)'
;MNAAANPRDADGPSHHPAANGIVHPSNGQAQTPSRPQRVLLLLDAQVCRLSDPPLGVPSARAVGANIAKVLTAARACAPATRPRIVHVRKCGMPGDPDEPRTATWALVHEPLPDEHVVDKRKNNAFTGTNLAELVPPDAELIVVGLESDFCVRATCSAALARGNDVLLIRGAHATYDRVEYWDGGTSTPADKVEREIEEELEEAGVVLLDMADLPSLFAGR
;
A
#
# COMPACT_ATOMS: atom_id res chain seq x y z
N MET A 1 -21.06 -91.74 -1.68
CA MET A 1 -20.56 -90.40 -1.29
C MET A 1 -19.13 -90.58 -0.80
N ASN A 2 -18.21 -90.08 -1.64
CA ASN A 2 -16.77 -89.80 -1.52
C ASN A 2 -15.75 -90.83 -0.99
N ALA A 3 -15.06 -91.41 -1.98
CA ALA A 3 -13.67 -91.90 -2.06
C ALA A 3 -12.63 -90.79 -1.76
N ALA A 4 -11.30 -90.95 -1.72
CA ALA A 4 -10.30 -91.99 -1.42
C ALA A 4 -8.91 -91.28 -1.44
N ALA A 5 -8.02 -91.64 -0.51
CA ALA A 5 -6.53 -91.62 -0.48
C ALA A 5 -5.64 -90.58 -1.24
N ASN A 6 -4.78 -89.86 -0.47
CA ASN A 6 -3.32 -89.49 -0.60
C ASN A 6 -2.74 -88.92 -1.94
N PRO A 7 -1.46 -88.43 -2.09
CA PRO A 7 -0.37 -87.95 -1.20
C PRO A 7 0.39 -86.65 -1.68
N ARG A 8 1.39 -86.20 -0.89
CA ARG A 8 2.72 -85.55 -1.18
C ARG A 8 2.99 -84.49 -2.28
N ASP A 9 3.90 -83.58 -1.87
CA ASP A 9 5.00 -82.86 -2.58
C ASP A 9 4.81 -81.43 -3.17
N ALA A 10 5.78 -80.59 -2.79
CA ALA A 10 6.60 -79.67 -3.61
C ALA A 10 6.54 -78.15 -3.34
N ASP A 11 7.76 -77.60 -3.36
CA ASP A 11 8.18 -76.23 -3.71
C ASP A 11 8.22 -75.13 -2.64
N GLY A 12 9.44 -74.82 -2.19
CA GLY A 12 9.81 -73.51 -1.65
C GLY A 12 9.92 -72.45 -2.74
N PRO A 13 10.12 -71.17 -2.37
CA PRO A 13 11.33 -70.54 -2.87
C PRO A 13 12.04 -69.60 -1.89
N SER A 14 13.29 -69.41 -2.28
CA SER A 14 14.40 -68.60 -1.80
C SER A 14 14.16 -67.08 -1.75
N HIS A 15 14.79 -66.47 -0.74
CA HIS A 15 15.05 -65.05 -0.57
C HIS A 15 15.74 -64.39 -1.78
N HIS A 16 15.17 -63.28 -2.26
CA HIS A 16 15.90 -62.22 -2.97
C HIS A 16 15.92 -60.95 -2.09
N PRO A 17 17.07 -60.28 -1.88
CA PRO A 17 17.11 -59.00 -1.16
C PRO A 17 16.77 -57.83 -2.10
N ALA A 18 16.18 -56.80 -1.50
CA ALA A 18 15.70 -55.58 -2.12
C ALA A 18 16.80 -54.78 -2.84
N ALA A 19 16.48 -54.28 -4.03
CA ALA A 19 17.28 -53.30 -4.75
C ALA A 19 17.06 -51.90 -4.14
N ASN A 20 18.16 -51.26 -3.71
CA ASN A 20 18.22 -49.86 -3.31
C ASN A 20 17.83 -48.95 -4.50
N GLY A 21 16.67 -48.31 -4.41
CA GLY A 21 16.27 -47.24 -5.31
C GLY A 21 17.08 -45.97 -5.01
N ILE A 22 17.92 -45.57 -5.97
CA ILE A 22 18.58 -44.26 -5.99
C ILE A 22 17.50 -43.21 -6.25
N VAL A 23 17.25 -42.35 -5.27
CA VAL A 23 16.34 -41.20 -5.39
C VAL A 23 17.09 -40.09 -6.10
N HIS A 24 16.67 -39.75 -7.32
CA HIS A 24 17.17 -38.55 -8.02
C HIS A 24 16.59 -37.30 -7.37
N PRO A 25 17.39 -36.26 -7.06
CA PRO A 25 16.85 -34.99 -6.62
C PRO A 25 16.13 -34.32 -7.80
N SER A 26 14.82 -34.14 -7.65
CA SER A 26 14.00 -33.32 -8.55
C SER A 26 14.50 -31.88 -8.53
N ASN A 27 14.87 -31.37 -9.70
CA ASN A 27 15.27 -30.00 -9.99
C ASN A 27 14.49 -28.97 -9.15
N GLY A 28 15.22 -28.23 -8.31
CA GLY A 28 14.76 -26.94 -7.80
C GLY A 28 14.61 -25.98 -8.97
N GLN A 29 13.37 -25.75 -9.41
CA GLN A 29 13.08 -24.58 -10.23
C GLN A 29 13.35 -23.36 -9.35
N ALA A 30 14.39 -22.60 -9.68
CA ALA A 30 14.59 -21.27 -9.14
C ALA A 30 13.30 -20.49 -9.44
N GLN A 31 12.54 -20.16 -8.40
CA GLN A 31 11.40 -19.27 -8.53
C GLN A 31 11.96 -17.94 -9.02
N THR A 32 11.63 -17.55 -10.25
CA THR A 32 11.83 -16.18 -10.70
C THR A 32 11.17 -15.28 -9.66
N PRO A 33 11.86 -14.27 -9.10
CA PRO A 33 11.23 -13.40 -8.13
C PRO A 33 9.97 -12.80 -8.75
N SER A 34 8.81 -13.12 -8.18
CA SER A 34 7.56 -12.49 -8.57
C SER A 34 7.72 -10.99 -8.37
N ARG A 35 7.27 -10.18 -9.34
CA ARG A 35 7.31 -8.72 -9.20
C ARG A 35 6.60 -8.32 -7.90
N PRO A 36 7.15 -7.37 -7.13
CA PRO A 36 6.52 -6.92 -5.90
C PRO A 36 5.11 -6.41 -6.21
N GLN A 37 4.16 -6.74 -5.35
CA GLN A 37 2.80 -6.24 -5.48
C GLN A 37 2.82 -4.71 -5.38
N ARG A 38 2.08 -4.01 -6.24
CA ARG A 38 1.97 -2.54 -6.16
C ARG A 38 0.69 -2.13 -5.47
N VAL A 39 0.77 -1.12 -4.62
CA VAL A 39 -0.38 -0.54 -3.91
C VAL A 39 -0.38 0.98 -4.09
N LEU A 40 -1.46 1.53 -4.64
CA LEU A 40 -1.74 2.97 -4.58
C LEU A 40 -2.47 3.27 -3.27
N LEU A 41 -1.85 4.08 -2.42
CA LEU A 41 -2.36 4.49 -1.13
C LEU A 41 -2.76 5.97 -1.18
N LEU A 42 -4.07 6.24 -1.12
CA LEU A 42 -4.62 7.59 -1.03
C LEU A 42 -4.88 7.90 0.44
N LEU A 43 -4.06 8.76 1.04
CA LEU A 43 -4.17 9.15 2.43
C LEU A 43 -5.06 10.38 2.60
N ASP A 44 -6.15 10.25 3.35
CA ASP A 44 -7.02 11.34 3.81
C ASP A 44 -7.45 12.32 2.70
N ALA A 45 -7.69 11.81 1.48
CA ALA A 45 -8.26 12.55 0.36
C ALA A 45 -9.76 12.80 0.59
N GLN A 46 -10.07 13.53 1.65
CA GLN A 46 -11.41 13.83 2.15
C GLN A 46 -11.82 15.27 1.83
N VAL A 47 -13.12 15.51 1.76
CA VAL A 47 -13.70 16.82 1.42
C VAL A 47 -13.15 17.93 2.32
N CYS A 48 -13.00 17.69 3.63
CA CYS A 48 -12.45 18.65 4.57
C CYS A 48 -11.05 19.13 4.20
N ARG A 49 -10.21 18.25 3.63
CA ARG A 49 -8.81 18.55 3.29
C ARG A 49 -8.65 19.22 1.93
N LEU A 50 -9.59 18.96 1.01
CA LEU A 50 -9.54 19.37 -0.39
C LEU A 50 -10.61 20.41 -0.77
N SER A 51 -11.33 20.95 0.22
CA SER A 51 -12.19 22.13 0.04
C SER A 51 -11.36 23.41 -0.12
N ASP A 52 -12.00 24.52 -0.53
CA ASP A 52 -11.31 25.80 -0.58
C ASP A 52 -10.82 26.24 0.84
N PRO A 53 -9.68 26.94 0.96
CA PRO A 53 -9.21 27.49 2.23
C PRO A 53 -10.24 28.45 2.87
N PRO A 54 -10.30 28.54 4.21
CA PRO A 54 -9.32 28.00 5.17
C PRO A 54 -9.60 26.56 5.61
N LEU A 55 -10.67 25.92 5.10
CA LEU A 55 -11.01 24.55 5.52
C LEU A 55 -10.00 23.54 4.98
N GLY A 56 -9.78 23.55 3.66
CA GLY A 56 -8.76 22.72 3.02
C GLY A 56 -7.39 23.38 2.99
N VAL A 57 -6.40 22.61 2.56
CA VAL A 57 -5.01 23.09 2.39
C VAL A 57 -4.93 24.24 1.37
N PRO A 58 -3.95 25.15 1.48
CA PRO A 58 -3.80 26.27 0.54
C PRO A 58 -3.78 25.85 -0.94
N SER A 59 -3.18 24.69 -1.23
CA SER A 59 -3.03 24.11 -2.58
C SER A 59 -4.17 23.15 -2.97
N ALA A 60 -5.29 23.10 -2.23
CA ALA A 60 -6.35 22.08 -2.33
C ALA A 60 -6.80 21.77 -3.76
N ARG A 61 -7.03 22.82 -4.57
CA ARG A 61 -7.45 22.69 -5.97
C ARG A 61 -6.40 21.98 -6.83
N ALA A 62 -5.12 22.35 -6.68
CA ALA A 62 -4.03 21.81 -7.48
C ALA A 62 -3.73 20.36 -7.05
N VAL A 63 -3.56 20.12 -5.76
CA VAL A 63 -3.27 18.78 -5.22
C VAL A 63 -4.44 17.81 -5.45
N GLY A 64 -5.68 18.26 -5.28
CA GLY A 64 -6.87 17.45 -5.57
C GLY A 64 -6.96 17.04 -7.03
N ALA A 65 -6.66 17.96 -7.96
CA ALA A 65 -6.60 17.63 -9.38
C ALA A 65 -5.47 16.63 -9.72
N ASN A 66 -4.33 16.71 -9.02
CA ASN A 66 -3.22 15.78 -9.21
C ASN A 66 -3.52 14.39 -8.63
N ILE A 67 -4.08 14.30 -7.42
CA ILE A 67 -4.58 13.05 -6.83
C ILE A 67 -5.57 12.37 -7.79
N ALA A 68 -6.51 13.13 -8.36
CA ALA A 68 -7.47 12.61 -9.33
C ALA A 68 -6.80 12.03 -10.58
N LYS A 69 -5.74 12.67 -11.10
CA LYS A 69 -4.95 12.15 -12.24
C LYS A 69 -4.23 10.86 -11.88
N VAL A 70 -3.59 10.78 -10.71
CA VAL A 70 -2.91 9.57 -10.24
C VAL A 70 -3.90 8.41 -10.10
N LEU A 71 -5.04 8.64 -9.45
CA LEU A 71 -6.10 7.65 -9.29
C LEU A 71 -6.66 7.19 -10.65
N THR A 72 -6.88 8.13 -11.58
CA THR A 72 -7.35 7.82 -12.94
C THR A 72 -6.35 6.95 -13.70
N ALA A 73 -5.05 7.29 -13.62
CA ALA A 73 -4.00 6.52 -14.27
C ALA A 73 -3.91 5.10 -13.70
N ALA A 74 -3.98 4.94 -12.37
CA ALA A 74 -4.00 3.63 -11.72
C ALA A 74 -5.21 2.79 -12.14
N ARG A 75 -6.41 3.37 -12.17
CA ARG A 75 -7.64 2.69 -12.61
C ARG A 75 -7.58 2.26 -14.08
N ALA A 76 -6.89 3.03 -14.92
CA ALA A 76 -6.73 2.74 -16.35
C ALA A 76 -5.75 1.58 -16.65
N CYS A 77 -4.98 1.12 -15.67
CA CYS A 77 -4.12 -0.06 -15.84
C CYS A 77 -4.95 -1.32 -16.15
N ALA A 78 -4.36 -2.19 -16.98
CA ALA A 78 -4.90 -3.52 -17.23
C ALA A 78 -5.00 -4.31 -15.91
N PRO A 79 -6.00 -5.18 -15.72
CA PRO A 79 -6.21 -5.89 -14.47
C PRO A 79 -4.97 -6.66 -13.95
N ALA A 80 -4.12 -7.16 -14.84
CA ALA A 80 -2.91 -7.90 -14.47
C ALA A 80 -1.79 -7.03 -13.88
N THR A 81 -1.79 -5.71 -14.16
CA THR A 81 -0.74 -4.77 -13.75
C THR A 81 -1.28 -3.61 -12.92
N ARG A 82 -2.59 -3.58 -12.69
CA ARG A 82 -3.26 -2.57 -11.88
C ARG A 82 -2.78 -2.67 -10.43
N PRO A 83 -2.32 -1.56 -9.82
CA PRO A 83 -2.00 -1.57 -8.40
C PRO A 83 -3.28 -1.82 -7.59
N ARG A 84 -3.16 -2.46 -6.43
CA ARG A 84 -4.26 -2.45 -5.46
C ARG A 84 -4.49 -1.01 -5.02
N ILE A 85 -5.72 -0.51 -5.07
CA ILE A 85 -6.05 0.85 -4.65
C ILE A 85 -6.66 0.80 -3.26
N VAL A 86 -6.07 1.56 -2.33
CA VAL A 86 -6.53 1.66 -0.94
C VAL A 86 -6.74 3.14 -0.61
N HIS A 87 -7.98 3.50 -0.28
CA HIS A 87 -8.36 4.80 0.24
C HIS A 87 -8.32 4.74 1.76
N VAL A 88 -7.61 5.67 2.38
CA VAL A 88 -7.55 5.80 3.83
C VAL A 88 -8.27 7.07 4.25
N ARG A 89 -9.17 6.97 5.23
CA ARG A 89 -9.86 8.12 5.82
C ARG A 89 -9.43 8.33 7.26
N LYS A 90 -9.07 9.56 7.63
CA LYS A 90 -8.90 9.97 9.02
C LYS A 90 -10.27 10.13 9.67
N CYS A 91 -10.42 9.54 10.84
CA CYS A 91 -11.58 9.64 11.71
C CYS A 91 -11.21 10.50 12.92
N GLY A 92 -11.54 11.79 12.83
CA GLY A 92 -11.39 12.76 13.90
C GLY A 92 -12.32 12.54 15.08
N MET A 93 -12.19 13.40 16.07
CA MET A 93 -13.07 13.52 17.21
C MET A 93 -14.35 14.30 16.84
N PRO A 94 -15.41 14.24 17.66
CA PRO A 94 -16.58 15.07 17.44
C PRO A 94 -16.22 16.56 17.38
N GLY A 95 -16.68 17.25 16.34
CA GLY A 95 -16.37 18.65 16.05
C GLY A 95 -15.15 18.87 15.16
N ASP A 96 -14.31 17.86 14.91
CA ASP A 96 -13.21 17.99 13.97
C ASP A 96 -13.73 18.05 12.52
N PRO A 97 -13.03 18.72 11.58
CA PRO A 97 -13.40 18.74 10.17
C PRO A 97 -13.53 17.34 9.53
N ASP A 98 -12.79 16.37 10.07
CA ASP A 98 -12.81 14.94 9.70
C ASP A 98 -13.59 14.08 10.73
N GLU A 99 -14.61 14.64 11.39
CA GLU A 99 -15.56 13.86 12.19
C GLU A 99 -16.32 12.83 11.33
N PRO A 100 -16.31 11.53 11.69
CA PRO A 100 -16.98 10.50 10.90
C PRO A 100 -18.47 10.74 10.65
N ARG A 101 -18.93 10.34 9.45
CA ARG A 101 -20.32 10.47 8.97
C ARG A 101 -20.80 11.91 8.74
N THR A 102 -19.90 12.87 8.70
CA THR A 102 -20.20 14.24 8.22
C THR A 102 -19.94 14.35 6.71
N ALA A 103 -20.50 15.39 6.08
CA ALA A 103 -20.29 15.64 4.65
C ALA A 103 -18.82 15.98 4.34
N THR A 104 -18.13 16.67 5.25
CA THR A 104 -16.72 17.05 5.10
C THR A 104 -15.78 15.87 5.31
N TRP A 105 -16.22 14.81 6.00
CA TRP A 105 -15.44 13.57 6.19
C TRP A 105 -15.46 12.63 4.98
N ALA A 106 -16.38 12.80 4.03
CA ALA A 106 -16.46 11.93 2.86
C ALA A 106 -15.18 11.98 2.00
N LEU A 107 -14.87 10.90 1.29
CA LEU A 107 -13.82 10.91 0.26
C LEU A 107 -14.25 11.82 -0.88
N VAL A 108 -13.29 12.52 -1.50
CA VAL A 108 -13.58 13.31 -2.72
C VAL A 108 -13.77 12.44 -3.96
N HIS A 109 -13.30 11.19 -3.91
CA HIS A 109 -13.44 10.21 -4.98
C HIS A 109 -14.12 8.97 -4.43
N GLU A 110 -15.25 8.61 -5.02
CA GLU A 110 -15.94 7.38 -4.64
C GLU A 110 -15.07 6.16 -5.01
N PRO A 111 -14.84 5.23 -4.08
CA PRO A 111 -14.15 3.98 -4.36
C PRO A 111 -14.94 3.12 -5.35
N LEU A 112 -14.23 2.43 -6.24
CA LEU A 112 -14.85 1.40 -7.08
C LEU A 112 -15.02 0.08 -6.29
N PRO A 113 -15.87 -0.86 -6.74
CA PRO A 113 -16.13 -2.11 -6.00
C PRO A 113 -14.88 -2.97 -5.70
N ASP A 114 -13.82 -2.85 -6.50
CA ASP A 114 -12.54 -3.54 -6.33
C ASP A 114 -11.50 -2.75 -5.51
N GLU A 115 -11.88 -1.57 -4.98
CA GLU A 115 -11.01 -0.71 -4.20
C GLU A 115 -11.33 -0.81 -2.70
N HIS A 116 -10.30 -0.70 -1.86
CA HIS A 116 -10.44 -0.84 -0.42
C HIS A 116 -10.56 0.52 0.27
N VAL A 117 -11.32 0.56 1.36
CA VAL A 117 -11.39 1.72 2.26
C VAL A 117 -10.95 1.31 3.65
N VAL A 118 -10.03 2.07 4.25
CA VAL A 118 -9.55 1.88 5.62
C VAL A 118 -9.80 3.14 6.42
N ASP A 119 -10.50 3.01 7.53
CA ASP A 119 -10.71 4.11 8.48
C ASP A 119 -9.61 4.08 9.55
N LYS A 120 -8.93 5.21 9.78
CA LYS A 120 -7.85 5.34 10.76
C LYS A 120 -8.10 6.47 11.75
N ARG A 121 -7.63 6.29 12.99
CA ARG A 121 -7.66 7.34 14.04
C ARG A 121 -6.30 7.98 14.29
N LYS A 122 -5.21 7.32 13.91
CA LYS A 122 -3.83 7.78 14.11
C LYS A 122 -3.25 8.32 12.80
N ASN A 123 -2.12 9.02 12.87
CA ASN A 123 -1.46 9.55 11.68
C ASN A 123 -0.84 8.43 10.85
N ASN A 124 -0.12 7.51 11.51
CA ASN A 124 0.34 6.27 10.88
C ASN A 124 -0.87 5.39 10.54
N ALA A 125 -1.11 5.19 9.24
CA ALA A 125 -2.25 4.44 8.74
C ALA A 125 -2.21 2.94 9.08
N PHE A 126 -1.06 2.36 9.41
CA PHE A 126 -0.94 0.98 9.87
C PHE A 126 -1.33 0.79 11.34
N THR A 127 -1.35 1.87 12.14
CA THR A 127 -1.58 1.76 13.58
C THR A 127 -3.07 1.61 13.88
N GLY A 128 -3.45 0.44 14.41
CA GLY A 128 -4.82 0.17 14.84
C GLY A 128 -5.81 0.01 13.68
N THR A 129 -5.32 -0.40 12.50
CA THR A 129 -6.12 -0.69 11.31
C THR A 129 -5.73 -2.06 10.73
N ASN A 130 -6.48 -2.53 9.73
CA ASN A 130 -6.13 -3.71 8.94
C ASN A 130 -5.30 -3.39 7.68
N LEU A 131 -4.72 -2.19 7.57
CA LEU A 131 -3.95 -1.79 6.38
C LEU A 131 -2.79 -2.75 6.07
N ALA A 132 -2.17 -3.31 7.11
CA ALA A 132 -1.09 -4.29 6.98
C ALA A 132 -1.49 -5.58 6.25
N GLU A 133 -2.78 -5.93 6.22
CA GLU A 133 -3.30 -7.09 5.49
C GLU A 133 -3.46 -6.79 3.99
N LEU A 134 -3.66 -5.51 3.65
CA LEU A 134 -3.80 -5.03 2.28
C LEU A 134 -2.46 -4.69 1.63
N VAL A 135 -1.45 -4.41 2.46
CA VAL A 135 -0.10 -3.99 2.09
C VAL A 135 0.94 -4.99 2.65
N PRO A 136 1.30 -6.02 1.85
CA PRO A 136 2.39 -6.93 2.18
C PRO A 136 3.71 -6.19 2.40
N PRO A 137 4.63 -6.71 3.23
CA PRO A 137 5.94 -6.09 3.48
C PRO A 137 6.79 -5.85 2.23
N ASP A 138 6.67 -6.71 1.22
CA ASP A 138 7.40 -6.63 -0.06
C ASP A 138 6.69 -5.79 -1.12
N ALA A 139 5.57 -5.14 -0.77
CA ALA A 139 4.83 -4.31 -1.70
C ALA A 139 5.51 -2.96 -1.96
N GLU A 140 5.47 -2.49 -3.21
CA GLU A 140 5.81 -1.12 -3.58
C GLU A 140 4.58 -0.22 -3.39
N LEU A 141 4.71 0.79 -2.54
CA LEU A 141 3.66 1.74 -2.21
C LEU A 141 3.81 3.01 -3.03
N ILE A 142 2.77 3.38 -3.75
CA ILE A 142 2.63 4.69 -4.38
C ILE A 142 1.75 5.53 -3.44
N VAL A 143 2.29 6.58 -2.87
CA VAL A 143 1.60 7.38 -1.84
C VAL A 143 1.24 8.75 -2.39
N VAL A 144 -0.02 9.14 -2.15
CA VAL A 144 -0.57 10.48 -2.41
C VAL A 144 -1.51 10.84 -1.27
N GLY A 145 -1.80 12.13 -1.08
CA GLY A 145 -2.81 12.59 -0.13
C GLY A 145 -2.31 13.55 0.94
N LEU A 146 -2.97 13.57 2.09
CA LEU A 146 -2.79 14.61 3.11
C LEU A 146 -2.68 13.99 4.52
N GLU A 147 -2.11 14.69 5.50
CA GLU A 147 -1.25 15.87 5.34
C GLU A 147 0.22 15.44 5.24
N SER A 148 1.05 16.21 4.53
CA SER A 148 2.48 15.93 4.31
C SER A 148 3.22 15.61 5.62
N ASP A 149 3.22 16.53 6.58
CA ASP A 149 3.96 16.44 7.84
C ASP A 149 3.26 15.59 8.92
N PHE A 150 2.04 15.13 8.68
CA PHE A 150 1.32 14.24 9.59
C PHE A 150 1.16 12.83 9.01
N CYS A 151 0.05 12.58 8.31
CA CYS A 151 -0.35 11.23 7.92
C CYS A 151 0.53 10.65 6.82
N VAL A 152 0.97 11.48 5.87
CA VAL A 152 1.90 11.06 4.80
C VAL A 152 3.24 10.69 5.42
N ARG A 153 3.91 11.61 6.14
CA ARG A 153 5.17 11.32 6.83
C ARG A 153 5.08 10.07 7.70
N ALA A 154 4.13 10.02 8.64
CA ALA A 154 4.05 8.92 9.60
C ALA A 154 3.76 7.56 8.95
N THR A 155 3.01 7.53 7.84
CA THR A 155 2.71 6.29 7.13
C THR A 155 3.88 5.85 6.25
N CYS A 156 4.54 6.79 5.54
CA CYS A 156 5.72 6.49 4.74
C CYS A 156 6.87 5.95 5.61
N SER A 157 7.19 6.60 6.73
CA SER A 157 8.23 6.11 7.64
C SER A 157 7.89 4.73 8.21
N ALA A 158 6.62 4.47 8.53
CA ALA A 158 6.18 3.17 9.02
C ALA A 158 6.22 2.08 7.94
N ALA A 159 5.93 2.42 6.68
CA ALA A 159 6.05 1.53 5.54
C ALA A 159 7.52 1.12 5.30
N LEU A 160 8.44 2.09 5.30
CA LEU A 160 9.88 1.82 5.20
C LEU A 160 10.35 0.88 6.32
N ALA A 161 9.94 1.13 7.56
CA ALA A 161 10.28 0.28 8.70
C ALA A 161 9.71 -1.15 8.60
N ARG A 162 8.67 -1.36 7.79
CA ARG A 162 8.09 -2.68 7.49
C ARG A 162 8.79 -3.40 6.34
N GLY A 163 9.69 -2.73 5.62
CA GLY A 163 10.41 -3.28 4.46
C GLY A 163 9.80 -2.93 3.10
N ASN A 164 8.78 -2.07 3.07
CA ASN A 164 8.15 -1.65 1.82
C ASN A 164 9.05 -0.66 1.04
N ASP A 165 9.07 -0.80 -0.28
CA ASP A 165 9.51 0.27 -1.16
C ASP A 165 8.41 1.35 -1.20
N VAL A 166 8.78 2.63 -1.06
CA VAL A 166 7.82 3.74 -1.00
C VAL A 166 8.16 4.78 -2.06
N LEU A 167 7.17 5.10 -2.89
CA LEU A 167 7.18 6.16 -3.89
C LEU A 167 6.21 7.26 -3.42
N LEU A 168 6.68 8.49 -3.26
CA LEU A 168 5.83 9.65 -2.94
C LEU A 168 5.83 10.62 -4.12
N ILE A 169 4.64 11.04 -4.56
CA ILE A 169 4.49 11.88 -5.75
C ILE A 169 4.37 13.36 -5.35
N ARG A 170 5.42 14.15 -5.62
CA ARG A 170 5.44 15.60 -5.44
C ARG A 170 4.27 16.25 -6.16
N GLY A 171 3.62 17.19 -5.48
CA GLY A 171 2.41 17.87 -5.98
C GLY A 171 1.14 17.03 -5.94
N ALA A 172 1.20 15.77 -5.48
CA ALA A 172 0.03 14.95 -5.12
C ALA A 172 -0.04 14.64 -3.61
N HIS A 173 0.74 15.35 -2.80
CA HIS A 173 0.51 15.51 -1.37
C HIS A 173 0.55 16.99 -1.00
N ALA A 174 -0.04 17.35 0.14
CA ALA A 174 -0.08 18.74 0.60
C ALA A 174 -0.28 18.84 2.11
N THR A 175 -0.01 20.03 2.66
CA THR A 175 -0.27 20.36 4.07
C THR A 175 -0.73 21.81 4.23
N TYR A 176 -0.93 22.25 5.48
CA TYR A 176 -1.28 23.62 5.85
C TYR A 176 -0.03 24.41 6.23
N ASP A 177 -0.18 25.73 6.32
CA ASP A 177 0.83 26.56 6.97
C ASP A 177 1.03 26.10 8.41
N ARG A 178 2.29 25.88 8.82
CA ARG A 178 2.64 25.37 10.14
C ARG A 178 3.02 26.52 11.07
N VAL A 179 2.30 26.65 12.18
CA VAL A 179 2.63 27.62 13.23
C VAL A 179 3.81 27.10 14.05
N GLU A 180 4.90 27.85 14.06
CA GLU A 180 6.11 27.58 14.83
C GLU A 180 5.98 28.21 16.22
N TYR A 181 5.35 27.47 17.15
CA TYR A 181 5.06 27.96 18.50
C TYR A 181 6.29 28.39 19.29
N TRP A 182 7.45 27.80 19.03
CA TRP A 182 8.70 28.08 19.75
C TRP A 182 9.49 29.25 19.17
N ASP A 183 9.24 29.63 17.91
CA ASP A 183 9.89 30.75 17.21
C ASP A 183 8.98 32.00 17.22
N GLY A 184 8.38 32.30 18.37
CA GLY A 184 7.53 33.48 18.53
C GLY A 184 6.21 33.43 17.73
N GLY A 185 5.78 32.25 17.27
CA GLY A 185 4.54 32.09 16.51
C GLY A 185 4.67 32.48 15.03
N THR A 186 5.88 32.43 14.48
CA THR A 186 6.08 32.54 13.03
C THR A 186 5.33 31.43 12.30
N SER A 187 4.94 31.68 11.05
CA SER A 187 4.24 30.71 10.22
C SER A 187 5.16 30.24 9.11
N THR A 188 5.41 28.94 9.04
CA THR A 188 6.10 28.30 7.92
C THR A 188 5.08 28.01 6.83
N PRO A 189 5.22 28.59 5.62
CA PRO A 189 4.30 28.35 4.52
C PRO A 189 4.19 26.87 4.14
N ALA A 190 2.99 26.42 3.76
CA ALA A 190 2.70 25.02 3.44
C ALA A 190 3.67 24.41 2.42
N ASP A 191 4.05 25.15 1.38
CA ASP A 191 4.98 24.67 0.34
C ASP A 191 6.40 24.44 0.89
N LYS A 192 6.79 25.21 1.91
CA LYS A 192 8.07 25.01 2.60
C LYS A 192 8.01 23.80 3.53
N VAL A 193 6.89 23.61 4.24
CA VAL A 193 6.66 22.40 5.05
C VAL A 193 6.70 21.15 4.14
N GLU A 194 6.04 21.19 2.99
CA GLU A 194 6.05 20.11 2.01
C GLU A 194 7.48 19.72 1.60
N ARG A 195 8.33 20.70 1.24
CA ARG A 195 9.74 20.44 0.88
C ARG A 195 10.56 19.86 2.04
N GLU A 196 10.39 20.38 3.25
CA GLU A 196 11.10 19.85 4.43
C GLU A 196 10.76 18.36 4.66
N ILE A 197 9.49 17.98 4.48
CA ILE A 197 9.06 16.59 4.62
C ILE A 197 9.52 15.72 3.46
N GLU A 198 9.53 16.25 2.23
CA GLU A 198 10.09 15.56 1.08
C GLU A 198 11.57 15.22 1.32
N GLU A 199 12.38 16.19 1.74
CA GLU A 199 13.80 15.99 2.07
C GLU A 199 13.96 14.94 3.20
N GLU A 200 13.20 15.05 4.29
CA GLU A 200 13.21 14.09 5.40
C GLU A 200 12.92 12.65 4.93
N LEU A 201 11.88 12.49 4.09
CA LEU A 201 11.45 11.18 3.61
C LEU A 201 12.42 10.61 2.56
N GLU A 202 12.98 11.45 1.70
CA GLU A 202 14.00 11.04 0.72
C GLU A 202 15.26 10.53 1.41
N GLU A 203 15.74 11.24 2.44
CA GLU A 203 16.87 10.79 3.26
C GLU A 203 16.57 9.46 3.99
N ALA A 204 15.32 9.23 4.37
CA ALA A 204 14.89 7.97 4.99
C ALA A 204 14.78 6.80 4.00
N GLY A 205 14.79 7.05 2.68
CA GLY A 205 14.73 6.04 1.63
C GLY A 205 13.43 6.01 0.82
N VAL A 206 12.53 6.99 0.98
CA VAL A 206 11.40 7.17 0.06
C VAL A 206 11.93 7.68 -1.28
N VAL A 207 11.46 7.12 -2.39
CA VAL A 207 11.75 7.65 -3.72
C VAL A 207 10.72 8.72 -4.06
N LEU A 208 11.19 9.93 -4.35
CA LEU A 208 10.33 11.03 -4.77
C LEU A 208 10.17 11.03 -6.29
N LEU A 209 8.92 11.18 -6.73
CA LEU A 209 8.55 11.29 -8.14
C LEU A 209 7.83 12.61 -8.38
N ASP A 210 7.92 13.14 -9.59
CA ASP A 210 7.15 14.30 -10.01
C ASP A 210 5.88 13.86 -10.76
N MET A 211 4.89 14.75 -10.82
CA MET A 211 3.70 14.53 -11.67
C MET A 211 4.04 14.27 -13.14
N ALA A 212 5.21 14.71 -13.61
CA ALA A 212 5.72 14.44 -14.95
C ALA A 212 6.09 12.96 -15.16
N ASP A 213 6.41 12.21 -14.10
CA ASP A 213 6.78 10.79 -14.16
C ASP A 213 5.56 9.87 -14.25
N LEU A 214 4.37 10.39 -13.94
CA LEU A 214 3.11 9.64 -13.88
C LEU A 214 2.85 8.74 -15.10
N PRO A 215 3.09 9.15 -16.36
CA PRO A 215 2.90 8.27 -17.51
C PRO A 215 3.79 7.02 -17.47
N SER A 216 5.01 7.14 -16.95
CA SER A 216 5.97 6.04 -16.86
C SER A 216 5.77 5.18 -15.60
N LEU A 217 5.18 5.75 -14.55
CA LEU A 217 4.90 5.08 -13.29
C LEU A 217 4.01 3.83 -13.49
N PHE A 218 3.05 3.91 -14.41
CA PHE A 218 2.07 2.85 -14.67
C PHE A 218 2.29 2.11 -16.00
N ALA A 219 3.31 2.47 -16.77
CA ALA A 219 3.59 1.86 -18.06
C ALA A 219 4.32 0.51 -17.92
N GLY A 220 3.69 -0.58 -18.40
CA GLY A 220 4.38 -1.79 -18.85
C GLY A 220 5.22 -2.57 -17.82
N ARG A 221 4.92 -2.44 -16.53
CA ARG A 221 5.49 -3.26 -15.44
C ARG A 221 4.46 -4.28 -14.94
#